data_AF-A0A961R5A7-F1
#
_entry.id   AF-A0A961R5A7-F1
#
_cell.length_a   1.000
_cell.length_b   1.000
_cell.length_c   1.000
_cell.angle_alpha   90.00
_cell.angle_beta   90.00
_cell.angle_gamma   90.00
#
_symmetry.space_group_name_H-M   'P 1'
#
loop_
_entity.id
_entity.type
_entity.pdbx_description
1 polymer ?
#
loop_
_entity_poly.entity_id
_entity_poly.type
_entity_poly.pdbx_seq_one_letter_code
_entity_poly.pdbx_strand_id
1 'polypeptide(L)'
;MPADLRFGIGFRLAAFAVALTSTAVHSASGQEAARPWETPVLAPSRQSGPPSGSLDAGGLASLVKRGETLFAAQFGRTDGVGRPMATQAIIPTKRRRPPKDEFQRMAGMDANACTSCHNVPSAGGAGDFTANVFVSEGFADAEFDSIDPQFSNERNTNHLFGAGLVELLAREMTAELHAIRNSAATTARKEGRTVTLPLETKGVSFGAITVGADGMVNLSGLDGVDTDLVIRPFSQKGVITSLRQFTINALNSHHGIQASERFGERWTGQNDFDEDGVADEAGPADISALVAWQATLQPPSVAKPESRLWQEAATAGREHFTDLGCSECHIPALPLNSLTFSDPGPLDAAGTLRAGEHATPAQYDLAGQDWARLLERNGDGAIMVPLFGDLKRHRISDQKHAKLGNELLAQRFVERDVFMTAELWGIASTAPYGHRGDLTSLDEVIRAHGGAASPSARAYEELPDDARSAIIAFLKTLVIAP
;
A
#
# COMPACT_ATOMS: atom_id res chain seq x y z
N MET A 1 95.95 33.67 4.57
CA MET A 1 96.70 34.86 4.09
C MET A 1 95.82 35.59 3.08
N PRO A 2 95.87 36.93 3.03
CA PRO A 2 94.69 37.79 3.20
C PRO A 2 94.19 38.48 1.92
N ALA A 3 93.03 39.16 2.02
CA ALA A 3 92.65 40.48 1.48
C ALA A 3 91.14 40.50 1.17
N ASP A 4 90.31 41.07 2.04
CA ASP A 4 89.92 42.49 2.12
C ASP A 4 89.12 43.00 0.91
N LEU A 5 87.84 43.38 1.14
CA LEU A 5 87.35 44.73 0.88
C LEU A 5 85.96 44.95 1.52
N ARG A 6 85.89 46.02 2.31
CA ARG A 6 84.77 46.50 3.13
C ARG A 6 83.79 47.34 2.31
N PHE A 7 82.53 47.40 2.73
CA PHE A 7 81.61 48.54 2.87
C PHE A 7 80.27 47.93 3.31
N GLY A 8 79.48 48.35 4.30
CA GLY A 8 79.36 49.51 5.17
C GLY A 8 78.04 49.29 5.93
N ILE A 9 78.04 49.34 7.26
CA ILE A 9 76.91 48.92 8.11
C ILE A 9 75.97 50.11 8.36
N GLY A 10 74.69 49.94 8.06
CA GLY A 10 73.59 50.79 8.53
C GLY A 10 72.45 49.93 9.02
N PHE A 11 72.37 49.69 10.34
CA PHE A 11 71.29 48.97 10.99
C PHE A 11 70.07 49.90 11.16
N ARG A 12 68.92 49.52 10.60
CA ARG A 12 67.61 50.02 11.04
C ARG A 12 66.69 48.81 11.26
N LEU A 13 66.29 48.62 12.52
CA LEU A 13 65.20 47.73 12.92
C LEU A 13 63.91 48.17 12.21
N ALA A 14 63.24 47.23 11.54
CA ALA A 14 61.85 47.38 11.11
C ALA A 14 61.03 46.24 11.70
N ALA A 15 59.98 46.62 12.43
CA ALA A 15 59.05 45.73 13.12
C ALA A 15 58.29 44.84 12.13
N PHE A 16 58.20 43.55 12.43
CA PHE A 16 57.29 42.62 11.76
C PHE A 16 55.87 42.84 12.29
N ALA A 17 55.00 43.44 11.48
CA ALA A 17 53.56 43.40 11.68
C ALA A 17 53.01 42.16 10.96
N VAL A 18 52.51 41.19 11.73
CA VAL A 18 51.78 40.04 11.20
C VAL A 18 50.36 40.49 10.86
N ALA A 19 50.07 40.67 9.58
CA ALA A 19 48.71 40.82 9.09
C ALA A 19 48.13 39.41 8.83
N LEU A 20 47.29 38.94 9.76
CA LEU A 20 46.42 37.79 9.56
C LEU A 20 45.34 38.17 8.54
N THR A 21 45.53 37.80 7.28
CA THR A 21 44.47 37.82 6.29
C THR A 21 43.54 36.63 6.54
N SER A 22 42.35 36.89 7.08
CA SER A 22 41.25 35.93 7.14
C SER A 22 40.75 35.65 5.73
N THR A 23 41.28 34.61 5.09
CA THR A 23 40.63 33.97 3.94
C THR A 23 39.36 33.31 4.44
N ALA A 24 38.22 33.97 4.23
CA ALA A 24 36.92 33.36 4.35
C ALA A 24 36.84 32.19 3.36
N VAL A 25 37.01 30.97 3.87
CA VAL A 25 36.69 29.74 3.14
C VAL A 25 35.18 29.77 2.94
N HIS A 26 34.75 30.22 1.76
CA HIS A 26 33.40 29.94 1.29
C HIS A 26 33.32 28.42 1.10
N SER A 27 32.64 27.74 2.02
CA SER A 27 32.14 26.39 1.77
C SER A 27 31.13 26.47 0.64
N ALA A 28 31.60 26.34 -0.60
CA ALA A 28 30.75 26.07 -1.73
C ALA A 28 30.13 24.68 -1.51
N SER A 29 28.83 24.66 -1.27
CA SER A 29 28.00 23.45 -1.37
C SER A 29 28.03 22.97 -2.82
N GLY A 30 29.00 22.12 -3.14
CA GLY A 30 29.12 21.50 -4.45
C GLY A 30 28.09 20.39 -4.60
N GLN A 31 26.86 20.73 -4.97
CA GLN A 31 26.08 19.80 -5.79
C GLN A 31 26.72 19.85 -7.17
N GLU A 32 27.57 18.87 -7.45
CA GLU A 32 28.11 18.65 -8.80
C GLU A 32 26.90 18.49 -9.73
N ALA A 33 26.79 19.36 -10.74
CA ALA A 33 25.64 19.34 -11.65
C ALA A 33 25.52 17.95 -12.28
N ALA A 34 24.38 17.28 -12.06
CA ALA A 34 24.14 15.93 -12.54
C ALA A 34 24.42 15.86 -14.05
N ARG A 35 25.18 14.86 -14.47
CA ARG A 35 25.52 14.68 -15.89
C ARG A 35 24.24 14.38 -16.67
N PRO A 36 24.13 14.76 -17.96
CA PRO A 36 22.90 14.54 -18.74
C PRO A 36 22.42 13.08 -18.83
N TRP A 37 23.30 12.10 -18.60
CA TRP A 37 22.96 10.66 -18.56
C TRP A 37 22.73 10.12 -17.14
N GLU A 38 23.02 10.92 -16.11
CA GLU A 38 22.67 10.69 -14.69
C GLU A 38 21.45 11.55 -14.40
N THR A 39 20.27 11.14 -14.88
CA THR A 39 19.03 11.89 -14.65
C THR A 39 18.30 11.30 -13.45
N PRO A 40 18.53 11.81 -12.22
CA PRO A 40 17.75 11.39 -11.06
C PRO A 40 16.26 11.68 -11.30
N VAL A 41 15.44 10.71 -10.99
CA VAL A 41 13.99 10.74 -11.18
C VAL A 41 13.32 11.57 -10.09
N LEU A 42 13.86 11.52 -8.86
CA LEU A 42 13.27 12.19 -7.68
C LEU A 42 13.70 13.66 -7.51
N ALA A 43 14.85 14.05 -8.08
CA ALA A 43 15.45 15.37 -7.86
C ALA A 43 14.54 16.58 -8.15
N PRO A 44 13.68 16.59 -9.21
CA PRO A 44 12.88 17.78 -9.53
C PRO A 44 11.86 18.20 -8.47
N SER A 45 11.45 17.28 -7.58
CA SER A 45 10.33 17.47 -6.63
C SER A 45 10.70 17.19 -5.17
N ARG A 46 11.94 16.77 -4.92
CA ARG A 46 12.44 16.40 -3.59
C ARG A 46 12.11 17.41 -2.48
N GLN A 47 12.14 18.70 -2.82
CA GLN A 47 11.85 19.81 -1.89
C GLN A 47 10.45 20.42 -2.06
N SER A 48 9.62 19.87 -2.94
CA SER A 48 8.26 20.37 -3.16
C SER A 48 7.29 19.79 -2.13
N GLY A 49 6.46 20.65 -1.54
CA GLY A 49 5.34 20.23 -0.70
C GLY A 49 4.29 19.45 -1.50
N PRO A 50 3.36 18.75 -0.84
CA PRO A 50 2.29 18.04 -1.54
C PRO A 50 1.38 19.06 -2.27
N PRO A 51 0.69 18.65 -3.35
CA PRO A 51 -0.37 19.46 -3.95
C PRO A 51 -1.46 19.76 -2.90
N SER A 52 -2.24 20.82 -3.12
CA SER A 52 -3.28 21.24 -2.18
C SER A 52 -4.52 21.76 -2.87
N GLY A 53 -5.66 21.63 -2.19
CA GLY A 53 -6.96 22.09 -2.69
C GLY A 53 -7.53 21.22 -3.82
N SER A 54 -8.59 21.70 -4.46
CA SER A 54 -9.19 20.99 -5.59
C SER A 54 -8.29 21.09 -6.81
N LEU A 55 -7.87 19.95 -7.36
CA LEU A 55 -7.18 19.92 -8.64
C LEU A 55 -8.20 19.94 -9.77
N ASP A 56 -7.94 20.76 -10.80
CA ASP A 56 -8.68 20.65 -12.04
C ASP A 56 -8.21 19.42 -12.86
N ALA A 57 -8.89 19.14 -13.96
CA ALA A 57 -8.57 17.97 -14.79
C ALA A 57 -7.12 18.01 -15.33
N GLY A 58 -6.60 19.19 -15.65
CA GLY A 58 -5.23 19.34 -16.16
C GLY A 58 -4.18 19.12 -15.08
N GLY A 59 -4.41 19.66 -13.87
CA GLY A 59 -3.56 19.46 -12.70
C GLY A 59 -3.51 18.01 -12.27
N LEU A 60 -4.67 17.33 -12.20
CA LEU A 60 -4.73 15.90 -11.90
C LEU A 60 -4.00 15.08 -12.98
N ALA A 61 -4.24 15.35 -14.27
CA ALA A 61 -3.58 14.63 -15.36
C ALA A 61 -2.05 14.79 -15.32
N SER A 62 -1.54 15.98 -15.01
CA SER A 62 -0.10 16.21 -14.85
C SER A 62 0.47 15.43 -13.67
N LEU A 63 -0.26 15.36 -12.56
CA LEU A 63 0.16 14.64 -11.35
C LEU A 63 0.17 13.12 -11.59
N VAL A 64 -0.89 12.59 -12.23
CA VAL A 64 -0.98 11.17 -12.66
C VAL A 64 0.15 10.80 -13.60
N LYS A 65 0.46 11.63 -14.61
CA LYS A 65 1.58 11.39 -15.53
C LYS A 65 2.93 11.34 -14.81
N ARG A 66 3.14 12.19 -13.81
CA ARG A 66 4.33 12.13 -12.96
C ARG A 66 4.36 10.84 -12.15
N GLY A 67 3.23 10.43 -11.58
CA GLY A 67 3.09 9.17 -10.85
C GLY A 67 3.41 7.96 -11.70
N GLU A 68 2.89 7.91 -12.93
CA GLU A 68 3.19 6.86 -13.91
C GLU A 68 4.70 6.77 -14.20
N THR A 69 5.33 7.94 -14.40
CA THR A 69 6.78 8.03 -14.64
C THR A 69 7.57 7.49 -13.45
N LEU A 70 7.18 7.85 -12.23
CA LEU A 70 7.81 7.37 -11.00
C LEU A 70 7.57 5.87 -10.77
N PHE A 71 6.39 5.36 -11.11
CA PHE A 71 6.04 3.95 -10.93
C PHE A 71 6.87 3.03 -11.86
N ALA A 72 7.10 3.49 -13.08
CA ALA A 72 7.92 2.78 -14.08
C ALA A 72 9.43 3.08 -13.96
N ALA A 73 9.82 4.04 -13.13
CA ALA A 73 11.21 4.45 -12.98
C ALA A 73 12.06 3.33 -12.38
N GLN A 74 13.23 3.14 -12.97
CA GLN A 74 14.32 2.36 -12.36
C GLN A 74 15.15 3.30 -11.51
N PHE A 75 14.88 3.34 -10.21
CA PHE A 75 15.63 4.17 -9.28
C PHE A 75 17.12 3.76 -9.29
N GLY A 76 17.99 4.77 -9.31
CA GLY A 76 19.44 4.59 -9.31
C GLY A 76 20.10 5.20 -8.07
N ARG A 77 21.42 5.04 -7.96
CA ARG A 77 22.20 5.58 -6.82
C ARG A 77 22.04 7.09 -6.60
N THR A 78 21.71 7.85 -7.65
CA THR A 78 21.44 9.29 -7.53
C THR A 78 20.06 9.60 -6.92
N ASP A 79 19.15 8.63 -6.93
CA ASP A 79 17.82 8.74 -6.31
C ASP A 79 17.82 8.36 -4.83
N GLY A 80 18.75 7.48 -4.42
CA GLY A 80 18.96 7.06 -3.03
C GLY A 80 18.70 5.58 -2.74
N VAL A 81 18.84 4.68 -3.73
CA VAL A 81 18.41 3.28 -3.54
C VAL A 81 19.26 2.51 -2.51
N GLY A 82 18.62 1.52 -1.89
CA GLY A 82 19.30 0.40 -1.25
C GLY A 82 19.39 0.45 0.27
N ARG A 83 19.02 1.58 0.89
CA ARG A 83 18.92 1.73 2.36
C ARG A 83 20.07 1.13 3.18
N PRO A 84 21.34 1.49 2.94
CA PRO A 84 22.50 0.78 3.47
C PRO A 84 22.67 0.82 4.99
N MET A 85 21.97 1.67 5.76
CA MET A 85 21.96 1.64 7.23
C MET A 85 20.55 1.68 7.85
N ALA A 86 19.48 1.49 7.07
CA ALA A 86 18.11 1.34 7.58
C ALA A 86 17.51 -0.03 7.29
N THR A 87 16.59 -0.48 8.15
CA THR A 87 15.82 -1.72 7.93
C THR A 87 14.64 -1.46 7.00
N GLN A 88 13.99 -2.54 6.55
CA GLN A 88 12.71 -2.44 5.84
C GLN A 88 11.50 -2.13 6.76
N ALA A 89 11.72 -1.91 8.06
CA ALA A 89 10.63 -1.66 9.00
C ALA A 89 9.82 -0.41 8.64
N ILE A 90 8.51 -0.48 8.87
CA ILE A 90 7.58 0.65 8.67
C ILE A 90 7.97 1.85 9.53
N ILE A 91 8.47 1.60 10.75
CA ILE A 91 8.99 2.62 11.66
C ILE A 91 10.49 2.76 11.42
N PRO A 92 11.01 3.98 11.17
CA PRO A 92 12.43 4.22 10.93
C PRO A 92 13.30 3.54 11.99
N THR A 93 14.06 2.53 11.55
CA THR A 93 14.91 1.72 12.42
C THR A 93 16.26 1.51 11.75
N LYS A 94 17.33 1.94 12.42
CA LYS A 94 18.71 1.75 11.96
C LYS A 94 19.11 0.28 12.03
N ARG A 95 19.90 -0.17 11.06
CA ARG A 95 20.56 -1.48 11.13
C ARG A 95 21.85 -1.40 11.91
N ARG A 96 22.27 -2.56 12.44
CA ARG A 96 23.54 -2.69 13.17
C ARG A 96 24.74 -2.75 12.24
N ARG A 97 24.53 -3.21 11.00
CA ARG A 97 25.56 -3.38 9.97
C ARG A 97 24.97 -3.20 8.56
N PRO A 98 25.78 -2.79 7.57
CA PRO A 98 25.40 -2.79 6.16
C PRO A 98 24.99 -4.20 5.70
N PRO A 99 24.08 -4.35 4.73
CA PRO A 99 23.79 -5.66 4.17
C PRO A 99 25.03 -6.10 3.37
N LYS A 100 25.19 -7.42 3.18
CA LYS A 100 26.33 -7.93 2.40
C LYS A 100 26.23 -7.49 0.94
N ASP A 101 25.01 -7.52 0.40
CA ASP A 101 24.66 -7.17 -0.97
C ASP A 101 23.44 -6.25 -0.92
N GLU A 102 23.41 -5.20 -1.75
CA GLU A 102 22.27 -4.24 -1.81
C GLU A 102 21.01 -4.95 -2.32
N PHE A 103 21.11 -5.68 -3.44
CA PHE A 103 20.04 -6.52 -3.98
C PHE A 103 20.01 -7.87 -3.27
N GLN A 104 19.20 -7.95 -2.22
CA GLN A 104 18.98 -9.18 -1.47
C GLN A 104 17.57 -9.11 -0.89
N ARG A 105 16.64 -9.94 -1.38
CA ARG A 105 15.18 -9.78 -1.18
C ARG A 105 14.65 -9.83 0.26
N MET A 106 15.55 -9.97 1.25
CA MET A 106 15.21 -10.21 2.65
C MET A 106 15.60 -8.98 3.49
N ALA A 107 16.89 -8.72 3.63
CA ALA A 107 17.47 -7.59 4.35
C ALA A 107 17.78 -6.38 3.44
N GLY A 108 17.98 -6.61 2.14
CA GLY A 108 18.23 -5.59 1.11
C GLY A 108 17.05 -5.38 0.16
N MET A 109 17.25 -4.63 -0.92
CA MET A 109 16.19 -4.34 -1.91
C MET A 109 15.85 -5.58 -2.75
N ASP A 110 14.57 -5.74 -3.09
CA ASP A 110 14.07 -6.80 -3.99
C ASP A 110 13.76 -6.28 -5.39
N ALA A 111 13.58 -4.97 -5.57
CA ALA A 111 13.33 -4.33 -6.85
C ALA A 111 13.80 -2.86 -6.85
N ASN A 112 14.16 -2.32 -8.00
CA ASN A 112 14.42 -0.89 -8.18
C ASN A 112 13.35 -0.16 -8.99
N ALA A 113 12.21 -0.81 -9.28
CA ALA A 113 11.05 -0.22 -9.94
C ALA A 113 9.77 -0.92 -9.46
N CYS A 114 8.66 -0.19 -9.33
CA CYS A 114 7.38 -0.80 -8.93
C CYS A 114 6.88 -1.78 -10.00
N THR A 115 7.13 -1.48 -11.28
CA THR A 115 6.83 -2.35 -12.42
C THR A 115 7.66 -3.63 -12.47
N SER A 116 8.65 -3.84 -11.59
CA SER A 116 9.33 -5.13 -11.50
C SER A 116 8.42 -6.23 -10.94
N CYS A 117 7.45 -5.86 -10.10
CA CYS A 117 6.49 -6.79 -9.50
C CYS A 117 5.05 -6.52 -9.93
N HIS A 118 4.69 -5.26 -10.23
CA HIS A 118 3.32 -4.88 -10.61
C HIS A 118 3.19 -4.68 -12.13
N ASN A 119 3.18 -5.77 -12.91
CA ASN A 119 3.30 -5.68 -14.37
C ASN A 119 2.42 -6.64 -15.19
N VAL A 120 1.68 -7.56 -14.56
CA VAL A 120 0.80 -8.49 -15.28
C VAL A 120 -0.68 -8.14 -15.06
N PRO A 121 -1.47 -7.82 -16.09
CA PRO A 121 -1.12 -7.85 -17.52
C PRO A 121 -0.39 -6.59 -18.03
N SER A 122 -0.40 -5.50 -17.26
CA SER A 122 0.24 -4.23 -17.58
C SER A 122 0.71 -3.53 -16.29
N ALA A 123 1.31 -2.33 -16.40
CA ALA A 123 1.80 -1.58 -15.24
C ALA A 123 0.67 -1.35 -14.21
N GLY A 124 0.92 -1.70 -12.94
CA GLY A 124 -0.09 -1.73 -11.88
C GLY A 124 -0.77 -3.09 -11.73
N GLY A 125 -0.36 -4.09 -12.51
CA GLY A 125 -0.84 -5.46 -12.45
C GLY A 125 -0.37 -6.25 -11.23
N ALA A 126 -0.71 -7.53 -11.21
CA ALA A 126 -0.16 -8.50 -10.27
C ALA A 126 1.25 -8.94 -10.70
N GLY A 127 1.92 -9.73 -9.85
CA GLY A 127 3.22 -10.32 -10.12
C GLY A 127 3.19 -11.84 -10.20
N ASP A 128 4.08 -12.43 -11.00
CA ASP A 128 4.28 -13.89 -11.00
C ASP A 128 4.89 -14.36 -9.65
N PHE A 129 4.89 -15.66 -9.38
CA PHE A 129 5.50 -16.26 -8.20
C PHE A 129 6.97 -15.84 -8.02
N THR A 130 7.70 -15.64 -9.13
CA THR A 130 9.10 -15.17 -9.08
C THR A 130 9.25 -13.78 -8.45
N ALA A 131 8.19 -12.96 -8.46
CA ALA A 131 8.15 -11.61 -7.91
C ALA A 131 7.69 -11.55 -6.44
N ASN A 132 7.41 -12.70 -5.80
CA ASN A 132 6.96 -12.76 -4.41
C ASN A 132 7.85 -11.99 -3.43
N VAL A 133 7.24 -11.24 -2.51
CA VAL A 133 7.97 -10.50 -1.49
C VAL A 133 8.05 -11.30 -0.20
N PHE A 134 9.12 -11.09 0.57
CA PHE A 134 9.27 -11.69 1.89
C PHE A 134 9.06 -10.62 2.94
N VAL A 135 7.96 -10.73 3.66
CA VAL A 135 7.59 -9.76 4.69
C VAL A 135 7.86 -10.35 6.07
N SER A 136 8.59 -9.61 6.87
CA SER A 136 8.74 -9.87 8.30
C SER A 136 8.21 -8.68 9.08
N GLU A 137 7.66 -8.92 10.26
CA GLU A 137 7.22 -7.86 11.15
C GLU A 137 7.81 -8.00 12.55
N GLY A 138 8.18 -6.84 13.11
CA GLY A 138 8.85 -6.72 14.41
C GLY A 138 10.12 -5.87 14.30
N PHE A 139 10.41 -5.05 15.31
CA PHE A 139 11.60 -4.19 15.34
C PHE A 139 12.92 -4.99 15.36
N ALA A 140 12.89 -6.19 15.96
CA ALA A 140 14.05 -7.07 16.06
C ALA A 140 14.19 -8.01 14.84
N ASP A 141 13.11 -8.22 14.09
CA ASP A 141 13.00 -9.26 13.06
C ASP A 141 12.92 -8.70 11.63
N ALA A 142 13.04 -7.37 11.47
CA ALA A 142 13.08 -6.70 10.16
C ALA A 142 14.43 -6.85 9.42
N GLU A 143 15.43 -7.46 10.07
CA GLU A 143 16.70 -7.87 9.45
C GLU A 143 16.78 -9.41 9.53
N PHE A 144 16.46 -10.08 8.42
CA PHE A 144 16.50 -11.54 8.29
C PHE A 144 17.18 -11.91 6.98
N ASP A 145 17.93 -13.00 6.99
CA ASP A 145 18.68 -13.52 5.83
C ASP A 145 18.20 -14.93 5.45
N SER A 146 16.92 -15.25 5.76
CA SER A 146 16.35 -16.58 5.56
C SER A 146 14.95 -16.51 4.97
N ILE A 147 14.69 -17.36 3.98
CA ILE A 147 13.35 -17.62 3.40
C ILE A 147 12.56 -18.65 4.22
N ASP A 148 13.12 -19.14 5.34
CA ASP A 148 12.40 -20.05 6.21
C ASP A 148 11.16 -19.32 6.78
N PRO A 149 9.97 -19.94 6.70
CA PRO A 149 8.71 -19.32 7.12
C PRO A 149 8.68 -18.94 8.61
N GLN A 150 9.62 -19.42 9.42
CA GLN A 150 9.80 -18.97 10.80
C GLN A 150 10.28 -17.51 10.92
N PHE A 151 10.86 -16.94 9.87
CA PHE A 151 11.43 -15.59 9.89
C PHE A 151 10.75 -14.62 8.92
N SER A 152 10.02 -15.11 7.92
CA SER A 152 9.27 -14.25 6.99
C SER A 152 8.07 -14.96 6.39
N ASN A 153 7.05 -14.19 6.04
CA ASN A 153 5.93 -14.66 5.23
C ASN A 153 6.22 -14.33 3.76
N GLU A 154 6.12 -15.32 2.89
CA GLU A 154 6.22 -15.16 1.44
C GLU A 154 4.85 -14.79 0.86
N ARG A 155 4.78 -13.70 0.09
CA ARG A 155 3.51 -13.17 -0.45
C ARG A 155 3.60 -12.79 -1.90
N ASN A 156 2.54 -13.10 -2.63
CA ASN A 156 2.39 -12.68 -4.01
C ASN A 156 1.94 -11.22 -4.10
N THR A 157 2.33 -10.58 -5.21
CA THR A 157 2.06 -9.16 -5.50
C THR A 157 0.66 -8.98 -6.05
N ASN A 158 -0.19 -8.27 -5.31
CA ASN A 158 -1.55 -7.93 -5.75
C ASN A 158 -1.53 -6.84 -6.85
N HIS A 159 -2.55 -6.82 -7.71
CA HIS A 159 -2.76 -5.72 -8.64
C HIS A 159 -3.32 -4.46 -7.93
N LEU A 160 -3.17 -3.30 -8.57
CA LEU A 160 -3.56 -1.98 -8.06
C LEU A 160 -4.74 -1.36 -8.84
N PHE A 161 -5.20 -2.01 -9.91
CA PHE A 161 -6.37 -1.54 -10.68
C PHE A 161 -7.60 -1.34 -9.80
N GLY A 162 -8.16 -0.13 -9.83
CA GLY A 162 -9.31 0.26 -9.01
C GLY A 162 -8.99 0.60 -7.54
N ALA A 163 -7.73 0.62 -7.12
CA ALA A 163 -7.35 0.82 -5.71
C ALA A 163 -7.88 2.12 -5.09
N GLY A 164 -8.06 3.18 -5.88
CA GLY A 164 -8.70 4.42 -5.42
C GLY A 164 -10.15 4.21 -4.94
N LEU A 165 -10.93 3.37 -5.62
CA LEU A 165 -12.29 3.01 -5.23
C LEU A 165 -12.31 2.14 -3.97
N VAL A 166 -11.36 1.20 -3.86
CA VAL A 166 -11.21 0.34 -2.68
C VAL A 166 -10.94 1.18 -1.43
N GLU A 167 -10.03 2.15 -1.52
CA GLU A 167 -9.75 3.04 -0.41
C GLU A 167 -10.94 3.95 -0.08
N LEU A 168 -11.66 4.48 -1.08
CA LEU A 168 -12.86 5.27 -0.83
C LEU A 168 -13.95 4.48 -0.10
N LEU A 169 -14.18 3.22 -0.48
CA LEU A 169 -15.08 2.32 0.24
C LEU A 169 -14.64 2.14 1.69
N ALA A 170 -13.36 1.83 1.92
CA ALA A 170 -12.81 1.65 3.26
C ALA A 170 -12.96 2.92 4.13
N ARG A 171 -12.74 4.11 3.55
CA ARG A 171 -12.91 5.40 4.22
C ARG A 171 -14.37 5.64 4.63
N GLU A 172 -15.32 5.39 3.73
CA GLU A 172 -16.76 5.52 4.03
C GLU A 172 -17.21 4.51 5.09
N MET A 173 -16.82 3.24 4.95
CA MET A 173 -17.13 2.19 5.94
C MET A 173 -16.55 2.52 7.32
N THR A 174 -15.32 3.02 7.38
CA THR A 174 -14.70 3.47 8.64
C THR A 174 -15.51 4.60 9.29
N ALA A 175 -15.92 5.60 8.51
CA ALA A 175 -16.72 6.71 9.02
C ALA A 175 -18.08 6.24 9.56
N GLU A 176 -18.73 5.32 8.86
CA GLU A 176 -20.00 4.70 9.29
C GLU A 176 -19.83 3.90 10.59
N LEU A 177 -18.79 3.07 10.71
CA LEU A 177 -18.51 2.31 11.94
C LEU A 177 -18.19 3.22 13.13
N HIS A 178 -17.43 4.29 12.91
CA HIS A 178 -17.17 5.31 13.94
C HIS A 178 -18.46 6.02 14.37
N ALA A 179 -19.36 6.31 13.42
CA ALA A 179 -20.66 6.90 13.73
C ALA A 179 -21.53 5.95 14.58
N ILE A 180 -21.51 4.64 14.31
CA ILE A 180 -22.21 3.64 15.13
C ILE A 180 -21.65 3.63 16.57
N ARG A 181 -20.33 3.59 16.74
CA ARG A 181 -19.70 3.68 18.08
C ARG A 181 -20.12 4.95 18.82
N ASN A 182 -20.08 6.10 18.14
CA ASN A 182 -20.44 7.38 18.75
C ASN A 182 -21.92 7.46 19.13
N SER A 183 -22.80 6.85 18.31
CA SER A 183 -24.23 6.73 18.59
C SER A 183 -24.49 5.83 19.81
N ALA A 184 -23.81 4.68 19.90
CA ALA A 184 -23.88 3.78 21.05
C ALA A 184 -23.46 4.49 22.34
N ALA A 185 -22.33 5.22 22.31
CA ALA A 185 -21.84 5.99 23.45
C ALA A 185 -22.80 7.11 23.87
N THR A 186 -23.34 7.85 22.91
CA THR A 186 -24.32 8.91 23.16
C THR A 186 -25.59 8.35 23.79
N THR A 187 -26.08 7.21 23.27
CA THR A 187 -27.30 6.55 23.75
C THR A 187 -27.09 5.97 25.15
N ALA A 188 -25.97 5.28 25.38
CA ALA A 188 -25.64 4.70 26.68
C ALA A 188 -25.58 5.77 27.78
N ARG A 189 -24.92 6.90 27.49
CA ARG A 189 -24.85 8.04 28.40
C ARG A 189 -26.22 8.68 28.66
N LYS A 190 -27.03 8.86 27.61
CA LYS A 190 -28.36 9.47 27.71
C LYS A 190 -29.33 8.62 28.52
N GLU A 191 -29.29 7.31 28.33
CA GLU A 191 -30.23 6.38 28.96
C GLU A 191 -29.74 5.81 30.30
N GLY A 192 -28.48 6.07 30.67
CA GLY A 192 -27.91 5.59 31.93
C GLY A 192 -27.76 4.06 31.99
N ARG A 193 -27.69 3.39 30.84
CA ARG A 193 -27.58 1.93 30.73
C ARG A 193 -26.60 1.52 29.65
N THR A 194 -26.15 0.27 29.70
CA THR A 194 -25.37 -0.35 28.62
C THR A 194 -26.19 -0.46 27.34
N VAL A 195 -25.56 -0.15 26.20
CA VAL A 195 -26.14 -0.22 24.86
C VAL A 195 -25.24 -1.07 23.98
N THR A 196 -25.84 -2.01 23.25
CA THR A 196 -25.17 -2.81 22.22
C THR A 196 -25.78 -2.48 20.87
N LEU A 197 -24.96 -2.12 19.89
CA LEU A 197 -25.38 -1.89 18.51
C LEU A 197 -24.64 -2.84 17.56
N PRO A 198 -25.30 -3.34 16.50
CA PRO A 198 -24.61 -4.06 15.43
C PRO A 198 -23.65 -3.12 14.71
N LEU A 199 -22.47 -3.63 14.35
CA LEU A 199 -21.51 -2.94 13.50
C LEU A 199 -21.72 -3.45 12.07
N GLU A 200 -22.50 -2.72 11.29
CA GLU A 200 -22.80 -3.05 9.90
C GLU A 200 -22.66 -1.82 9.03
N THR A 201 -22.02 -1.97 7.88
CA THR A 201 -21.82 -0.90 6.90
C THR A 201 -21.82 -1.51 5.51
N LYS A 202 -22.52 -0.88 4.57
CA LYS A 202 -22.61 -1.32 3.17
C LYS A 202 -23.01 -2.80 2.98
N GLY A 203 -23.79 -3.35 3.91
CA GLY A 203 -24.21 -4.76 3.90
C GLY A 203 -23.18 -5.75 4.45
N VAL A 204 -22.08 -5.28 5.03
CA VAL A 204 -21.02 -6.09 5.65
C VAL A 204 -21.11 -5.95 7.17
N SER A 205 -21.19 -7.09 7.88
CA SER A 205 -21.19 -7.12 9.34
C SER A 205 -19.78 -7.31 9.90
N PHE A 206 -19.42 -6.46 10.86
CA PHE A 206 -18.19 -6.51 11.67
C PHE A 206 -18.48 -6.87 13.13
N GLY A 207 -19.60 -7.57 13.37
CA GLY A 207 -20.05 -7.99 14.69
C GLY A 207 -20.87 -6.91 15.40
N ALA A 208 -20.54 -6.63 16.67
CA ALA A 208 -21.29 -5.67 17.50
C ALA A 208 -20.37 -4.92 18.47
N ILE A 209 -20.78 -3.70 18.83
CA ILE A 209 -20.12 -2.87 19.83
C ILE A 209 -21.03 -2.66 21.04
N THR A 210 -20.47 -2.84 22.24
CA THR A 210 -21.21 -2.62 23.50
C THR A 210 -20.56 -1.48 24.28
N VAL A 211 -21.35 -0.48 24.67
CA VAL A 211 -20.88 0.70 25.40
C VAL A 211 -21.67 0.87 26.70
N GLY A 212 -20.96 0.98 27.82
CA GLY A 212 -21.52 1.25 29.15
C GLY A 212 -21.89 2.72 29.34
N ALA A 213 -22.77 3.00 30.31
CA ALA A 213 -23.18 4.36 30.65
C ALA A 213 -22.03 5.24 31.18
N ASP A 214 -20.98 4.60 31.70
CA ASP A 214 -19.71 5.19 32.15
C ASP A 214 -18.74 5.49 31.00
N GLY A 215 -19.09 5.11 29.76
CA GLY A 215 -18.25 5.27 28.57
C GLY A 215 -17.31 4.10 28.31
N MET A 216 -17.32 3.04 29.13
CA MET A 216 -16.50 1.84 28.88
C MET A 216 -16.99 1.12 27.64
N VAL A 217 -16.07 0.81 26.72
CA VAL A 217 -16.37 0.10 25.47
C VAL A 217 -15.91 -1.34 25.57
N ASN A 218 -16.84 -2.28 25.40
CA ASN A 218 -16.54 -3.70 25.23
C ASN A 218 -16.45 -4.04 23.73
N LEU A 219 -15.28 -4.52 23.34
CA LEU A 219 -14.88 -4.85 21.97
C LEU A 219 -14.85 -6.37 21.71
N SER A 220 -15.29 -7.20 22.65
CA SER A 220 -15.28 -8.67 22.48
C SER A 220 -16.23 -9.17 21.38
N GLY A 221 -17.15 -8.30 20.92
CA GLY A 221 -18.08 -8.58 19.84
C GLY A 221 -17.60 -8.15 18.46
N LEU A 222 -16.38 -7.59 18.33
CA LEU A 222 -15.81 -7.24 17.03
C LEU A 222 -15.47 -8.51 16.23
N ASP A 223 -15.67 -8.42 14.92
CA ASP A 223 -15.36 -9.51 13.99
C ASP A 223 -14.73 -8.95 12.71
N GLY A 224 -13.56 -9.45 12.34
CA GLY A 224 -12.87 -9.10 11.10
C GLY A 224 -12.34 -7.66 10.98
N VAL A 225 -12.32 -6.88 12.06
CA VAL A 225 -11.80 -5.49 12.10
C VAL A 225 -11.00 -5.23 13.38
N ASP A 226 -10.05 -4.28 13.32
CA ASP A 226 -9.28 -3.84 14.49
C ASP A 226 -10.12 -3.05 15.49
N THR A 227 -9.62 -2.92 16.72
CA THR A 227 -10.27 -2.23 17.84
C THR A 227 -10.52 -0.74 17.61
N ASP A 228 -9.82 -0.13 16.65
CA ASP A 228 -10.02 1.25 16.23
C ASP A 228 -11.15 1.43 15.20
N LEU A 229 -11.76 0.33 14.73
CA LEU A 229 -12.81 0.28 13.72
C LEU A 229 -12.42 0.90 12.37
N VAL A 230 -11.13 0.97 12.08
CA VAL A 230 -10.63 1.44 10.77
C VAL A 230 -10.54 0.26 9.81
N ILE A 231 -11.27 0.36 8.70
CA ILE A 231 -11.15 -0.58 7.58
C ILE A 231 -9.85 -0.29 6.84
N ARG A 232 -9.00 -1.31 6.73
CA ARG A 232 -7.67 -1.22 6.13
C ARG A 232 -7.65 -2.11 4.90
N PRO A 233 -7.79 -1.54 3.69
CA PRO A 233 -8.02 -2.32 2.49
C PRO A 233 -6.74 -2.92 1.88
N PHE A 234 -5.56 -2.46 2.32
CA PHE A 234 -4.31 -2.80 1.63
C PHE A 234 -3.47 -3.80 2.39
N SER A 235 -2.71 -4.58 1.61
CA SER A 235 -2.04 -5.84 1.96
C SER A 235 -2.98 -7.04 2.09
N GLN A 236 -2.42 -8.23 1.97
CA GLN A 236 -3.13 -9.52 2.05
C GLN A 236 -3.89 -9.71 3.39
N LYS A 237 -3.38 -9.12 4.49
CA LYS A 237 -4.03 -9.15 5.81
C LYS A 237 -4.88 -7.91 6.10
N GLY A 238 -4.92 -6.93 5.19
CA GLY A 238 -5.65 -5.68 5.40
C GLY A 238 -5.11 -4.92 6.60
N VAL A 239 -3.82 -4.58 6.58
CA VAL A 239 -3.16 -3.88 7.70
C VAL A 239 -2.61 -2.51 7.32
N ILE A 240 -2.86 -2.07 6.09
CA ILE A 240 -2.44 -0.77 5.56
C ILE A 240 -3.69 0.05 5.24
N THR A 241 -3.73 1.30 5.73
CA THR A 241 -4.93 2.14 5.76
C THR A 241 -5.16 2.89 4.44
N SER A 242 -4.09 3.30 3.75
CA SER A 242 -4.17 4.19 2.59
C SER A 242 -3.11 3.87 1.53
N LEU A 243 -3.37 4.31 0.30
CA LEU A 243 -2.41 4.27 -0.81
C LEU A 243 -1.13 5.05 -0.48
N ARG A 244 -1.25 6.16 0.26
CA ARG A 244 -0.08 6.93 0.73
C ARG A 244 0.78 6.10 1.67
N GLN A 245 0.16 5.47 2.68
CA GLN A 245 0.88 4.60 3.61
C GLN A 245 1.54 3.44 2.87
N PHE A 246 0.80 2.79 1.95
CA PHE A 246 1.33 1.72 1.11
C PHE A 246 2.56 2.16 0.31
N THR A 247 2.46 3.30 -0.37
CA THR A 247 3.53 3.86 -1.21
C THR A 247 4.81 4.12 -0.40
N ILE A 248 4.68 4.76 0.76
CA ILE A 248 5.83 5.04 1.65
C ILE A 248 6.50 3.73 2.12
N ASN A 249 5.68 2.75 2.53
CA ASN A 249 6.19 1.45 2.96
C ASN A 249 6.94 0.76 1.82
N ALA A 250 6.35 0.75 0.62
CA ALA A 250 6.89 0.05 -0.54
C ALA A 250 8.19 0.67 -1.04
N LEU A 251 8.30 2.01 -1.04
CA LEU A 251 9.54 2.70 -1.38
C LEU A 251 10.68 2.25 -0.45
N ASN A 252 10.49 2.27 0.87
CA ASN A 252 11.54 1.85 1.80
C ASN A 252 11.81 0.33 1.71
N SER A 253 10.77 -0.49 1.80
CA SER A 253 10.92 -1.95 1.89
C SER A 253 11.51 -2.55 0.62
N HIS A 254 10.97 -2.19 -0.55
CA HIS A 254 11.29 -2.89 -1.79
C HIS A 254 12.46 -2.23 -2.53
N HIS A 255 12.49 -0.90 -2.54
CA HIS A 255 13.45 -0.11 -3.31
C HIS A 255 14.61 0.42 -2.46
N GLY A 256 14.39 0.50 -1.14
CA GLY A 256 15.31 1.21 -0.26
C GLY A 256 15.32 2.70 -0.52
N ILE A 257 14.17 3.26 -0.93
CA ILE A 257 13.97 4.70 -1.11
C ILE A 257 13.23 5.28 0.11
N GLN A 258 13.73 6.38 0.68
CA GLN A 258 13.16 7.00 1.87
C GLN A 258 12.23 8.17 1.58
N ALA A 259 10.94 8.02 1.93
CA ALA A 259 10.01 9.14 1.91
C ALA A 259 10.30 10.10 3.07
N SER A 260 10.57 11.37 2.77
CA SER A 260 10.95 12.38 3.78
C SER A 260 9.85 12.63 4.81
N GLU A 261 8.58 12.40 4.44
CA GLU A 261 7.44 12.50 5.35
C GLU A 261 7.46 11.49 6.52
N ARG A 262 8.30 10.45 6.44
CA ARG A 262 8.49 9.44 7.50
C ARG A 262 9.93 9.29 7.97
N PHE A 263 10.87 9.34 7.05
CA PHE A 263 12.29 9.08 7.31
C PHE A 263 13.12 10.36 7.42
N GLY A 264 12.55 11.52 7.09
CA GLY A 264 13.22 12.81 7.18
C GLY A 264 13.39 13.33 8.62
N GLU A 265 14.09 14.47 8.72
CA GLU A 265 14.62 15.03 9.97
C GLU A 265 13.56 15.19 11.07
N ARG A 266 12.34 15.55 10.70
CA ARG A 266 11.22 15.73 11.64
C ARG A 266 10.96 14.49 12.51
N TRP A 267 11.16 13.29 11.97
CA TRP A 267 10.85 12.02 12.65
C TRP A 267 12.09 11.30 13.15
N THR A 268 13.21 11.45 12.47
CA THR A 268 14.43 10.68 12.72
C THR A 268 15.58 11.52 13.29
N GLY A 269 15.49 12.85 13.21
CA GLY A 269 16.59 13.77 13.51
C GLY A 269 17.70 13.77 12.47
N GLN A 270 17.52 13.13 11.32
CA GLN A 270 18.50 13.04 10.22
C GLN A 270 17.79 13.27 8.88
N ASN A 271 18.45 13.94 7.94
CA ASN A 271 17.96 14.12 6.58
C ASN A 271 18.42 13.01 5.60
N ASP A 272 19.37 12.18 6.02
CA ASP A 272 19.84 10.96 5.36
C ASP A 272 19.84 9.83 6.42
N PHE A 273 18.69 9.17 6.58
CA PHE A 273 18.50 8.21 7.68
C PHE A 273 19.09 6.82 7.37
N ASP A 274 19.37 6.46 6.13
CA ASP A 274 20.07 5.22 5.80
C ASP A 274 21.54 5.41 5.40
N GLU A 275 22.08 6.62 5.48
CA GLU A 275 23.51 6.91 5.32
C GLU A 275 24.04 6.52 3.93
N ASP A 276 23.22 6.71 2.90
CA ASP A 276 23.57 6.40 1.51
C ASP A 276 24.22 7.60 0.77
N GLY A 277 24.23 8.76 1.42
CA GLY A 277 24.77 10.02 0.89
C GLY A 277 23.73 10.89 0.18
N VAL A 278 22.46 10.50 0.17
CA VAL A 278 21.38 11.13 -0.59
C VAL A 278 20.27 11.59 0.35
N ALA A 279 20.36 12.84 0.82
CA ALA A 279 19.36 13.37 1.73
C ALA A 279 17.98 13.61 1.08
N ASP A 280 16.93 13.45 1.89
CA ASP A 280 15.52 13.79 1.63
C ASP A 280 14.90 13.12 0.39
N GLU A 281 15.24 11.85 0.10
CA GLU A 281 15.04 11.20 -1.20
C GLU A 281 13.71 11.44 -1.95
N ALA A 282 12.60 10.91 -1.44
CA ALA A 282 11.27 11.06 -2.03
C ALA A 282 10.45 12.09 -1.24
N GLY A 283 10.13 13.21 -1.89
CA GLY A 283 9.38 14.31 -1.28
C GLY A 283 7.87 14.06 -1.25
N PRO A 284 7.09 14.83 -0.47
CA PRO A 284 5.64 14.74 -0.44
C PRO A 284 4.96 14.84 -1.81
N ALA A 285 5.48 15.65 -2.73
CA ALA A 285 4.98 15.76 -4.10
C ALA A 285 5.16 14.46 -4.89
N ASP A 286 6.28 13.74 -4.73
CA ASP A 286 6.52 12.44 -5.37
C ASP A 286 5.53 11.39 -4.89
N ILE A 287 5.32 11.33 -3.58
CA ILE A 287 4.36 10.39 -3.00
C ILE A 287 2.94 10.73 -3.47
N SER A 288 2.59 12.01 -3.56
CA SER A 288 1.27 12.43 -4.07
C SER A 288 1.07 12.06 -5.54
N ALA A 289 2.12 12.17 -6.34
CA ALA A 289 2.09 11.74 -7.74
C ALA A 289 1.85 10.23 -7.87
N LEU A 290 2.59 9.41 -7.11
CA LEU A 290 2.39 7.97 -7.05
C LEU A 290 0.98 7.60 -6.58
N VAL A 291 0.45 8.28 -5.55
CA VAL A 291 -0.91 8.06 -5.04
C VAL A 291 -1.96 8.45 -6.08
N ALA A 292 -1.80 9.59 -6.77
CA ALA A 292 -2.73 10.01 -7.82
C ALA A 292 -2.79 9.00 -8.97
N TRP A 293 -1.64 8.47 -9.39
CA TRP A 293 -1.60 7.43 -10.42
C TRP A 293 -2.31 6.15 -9.95
N GLN A 294 -1.98 5.63 -8.76
CA GLN A 294 -2.64 4.44 -8.20
C GLN A 294 -4.16 4.64 -8.01
N ALA A 295 -4.58 5.80 -7.53
CA ALA A 295 -5.99 6.10 -7.26
C ALA A 295 -6.83 6.25 -8.54
N THR A 296 -6.20 6.55 -9.68
CA THR A 296 -6.87 6.75 -10.97
C THR A 296 -6.83 5.54 -11.89
N LEU A 297 -6.11 4.47 -11.51
CA LEU A 297 -6.09 3.21 -12.25
C LEU A 297 -7.52 2.68 -12.43
N GLN A 298 -7.85 2.37 -13.69
CA GLN A 298 -9.17 1.86 -14.08
C GLN A 298 -9.51 0.60 -13.27
N PRO A 299 -10.73 0.48 -12.70
CA PRO A 299 -11.14 -0.75 -12.06
C PRO A 299 -11.26 -1.91 -13.06
N PRO A 300 -10.99 -3.16 -12.64
CA PRO A 300 -11.32 -4.34 -13.44
C PRO A 300 -12.80 -4.38 -13.84
N SER A 301 -13.10 -5.15 -14.88
CA SER A 301 -14.46 -5.22 -15.46
C SER A 301 -14.92 -6.66 -15.69
N VAL A 302 -16.23 -6.83 -15.86
CA VAL A 302 -16.82 -8.10 -16.28
C VAL A 302 -16.82 -8.14 -17.82
N ALA A 303 -15.90 -8.90 -18.39
CA ALA A 303 -15.85 -9.14 -19.83
C ALA A 303 -17.12 -9.85 -20.30
N LYS A 304 -17.58 -9.50 -21.50
CA LYS A 304 -18.65 -10.20 -22.20
C LYS A 304 -18.02 -11.15 -23.24
N PRO A 305 -17.97 -12.48 -23.00
CA PRO A 305 -17.38 -13.41 -23.94
C PRO A 305 -18.12 -13.40 -25.29
N GLU A 306 -17.43 -13.60 -26.40
CA GLU A 306 -18.07 -13.67 -27.73
C GLU A 306 -18.90 -14.95 -27.91
N SER A 307 -18.41 -16.06 -27.35
CA SER A 307 -19.06 -17.37 -27.46
C SER A 307 -20.35 -17.42 -26.65
N ARG A 308 -21.46 -17.78 -27.29
CA ARG A 308 -22.75 -18.02 -26.63
C ARG A 308 -22.64 -19.10 -25.54
N LEU A 309 -21.89 -20.17 -25.80
CA LEU A 309 -21.68 -21.23 -24.81
C LEU A 309 -20.97 -20.71 -23.56
N TRP A 310 -19.99 -19.80 -23.73
CA TRP A 310 -19.32 -19.18 -22.59
C TRP A 310 -20.26 -18.23 -21.87
N GLN A 311 -21.06 -17.41 -22.58
CA GLN A 311 -22.06 -16.55 -21.94
C GLN A 311 -23.04 -17.37 -21.08
N GLU A 312 -23.59 -18.47 -21.63
CA GLU A 312 -24.48 -19.37 -20.90
C GLU A 312 -23.79 -20.00 -19.67
N ALA A 313 -22.55 -20.48 -19.83
CA ALA A 313 -21.77 -21.04 -18.73
C ALA A 313 -21.43 -20.01 -17.64
N ALA A 314 -21.08 -18.77 -18.01
CA ALA A 314 -20.77 -17.71 -17.07
C ALA A 314 -22.02 -17.23 -16.32
N THR A 315 -23.19 -17.20 -16.97
CA THR A 315 -24.46 -16.90 -16.29
C THR A 315 -24.80 -17.99 -15.26
N ALA A 316 -24.78 -19.26 -15.65
CA ALA A 316 -25.02 -20.37 -14.73
C ALA A 316 -23.97 -20.43 -13.61
N GLY A 317 -22.70 -20.15 -13.94
CA GLY A 317 -21.61 -20.08 -12.98
C GLY A 317 -21.80 -19.00 -11.93
N ARG A 318 -22.32 -17.83 -12.31
CA ARG A 318 -22.65 -16.75 -11.37
C ARG A 318 -23.79 -17.14 -10.44
N GLU A 319 -24.81 -17.84 -10.94
CA GLU A 319 -25.91 -18.36 -10.12
C GLU A 319 -25.37 -19.38 -9.10
N HIS A 320 -24.60 -20.37 -9.54
CA HIS A 320 -23.96 -21.33 -8.64
C HIS A 320 -23.02 -20.68 -7.63
N PHE A 321 -22.26 -19.66 -8.03
CA PHE A 321 -21.38 -18.91 -7.11
C PHE A 321 -22.18 -18.30 -5.94
N THR A 322 -23.35 -17.73 -6.23
CA THR A 322 -24.25 -17.20 -5.20
C THR A 322 -24.91 -18.30 -4.38
N ASP A 323 -25.44 -19.34 -5.02
CA ASP A 323 -26.15 -20.44 -4.34
C ASP A 323 -25.25 -21.22 -3.35
N LEU A 324 -23.94 -21.31 -3.64
CA LEU A 324 -22.95 -21.93 -2.77
C LEU A 324 -22.52 -21.05 -1.58
N GLY A 325 -22.98 -19.80 -1.52
CA GLY A 325 -22.59 -18.83 -0.50
C GLY A 325 -21.24 -18.16 -0.73
N CYS A 326 -20.59 -18.31 -1.90
CA CYS A 326 -19.31 -17.64 -2.17
C CYS A 326 -19.45 -16.11 -2.09
N SER A 327 -20.62 -15.57 -2.45
CA SER A 327 -20.93 -14.15 -2.38
C SER A 327 -21.19 -13.61 -0.96
N GLU A 328 -21.14 -14.44 0.09
CA GLU A 328 -21.22 -13.97 1.48
C GLU A 328 -19.96 -13.17 1.88
N CYS A 329 -18.79 -13.57 1.37
CA CYS A 329 -17.53 -12.82 1.53
C CYS A 329 -17.19 -12.06 0.24
N HIS A 330 -17.30 -12.71 -0.92
CA HIS A 330 -17.01 -12.11 -2.23
C HIS A 330 -18.22 -11.34 -2.79
N ILE A 331 -18.65 -10.32 -2.05
CA ILE A 331 -19.84 -9.53 -2.37
C ILE A 331 -19.66 -8.84 -3.73
N PRO A 332 -20.56 -9.07 -4.72
CA PRO A 332 -20.35 -8.62 -6.09
C PRO A 332 -20.08 -7.13 -6.24
N ALA A 333 -20.80 -6.28 -5.49
CA ALA A 333 -20.59 -4.85 -5.50
C ALA A 333 -20.96 -4.19 -4.18
N LEU A 334 -20.21 -3.15 -3.80
CA LEU A 334 -20.49 -2.30 -2.63
C LEU A 334 -20.87 -0.87 -3.07
N PRO A 335 -21.86 -0.22 -2.43
CA PRO A 335 -22.26 1.14 -2.75
C PRO A 335 -21.27 2.19 -2.22
N LEU A 336 -20.85 3.10 -3.09
CA LEU A 336 -19.96 4.23 -2.80
C LEU A 336 -20.68 5.56 -3.04
N ASN A 337 -20.58 6.50 -2.10
CA ASN A 337 -21.32 7.77 -2.18
C ASN A 337 -20.54 8.84 -2.95
N SER A 338 -19.21 8.89 -2.81
CA SER A 338 -18.37 9.94 -3.40
C SER A 338 -17.18 9.38 -4.19
N LEU A 339 -16.89 10.01 -5.33
CA LEU A 339 -15.68 9.78 -6.13
C LEU A 339 -14.60 10.84 -5.91
N THR A 340 -14.76 11.71 -4.90
CA THR A 340 -13.72 12.66 -4.51
C THR A 340 -12.69 11.99 -3.63
N PHE A 341 -11.47 11.82 -4.14
CA PHE A 341 -10.35 11.23 -3.42
C PHE A 341 -9.46 12.32 -2.82
N SER A 342 -9.37 12.37 -1.49
CA SER A 342 -8.45 13.26 -0.78
C SER A 342 -7.07 12.63 -0.60
N ASP A 343 -6.00 13.37 -0.91
CA ASP A 343 -4.61 13.01 -0.63
C ASP A 343 -3.83 14.22 -0.05
N PRO A 344 -3.27 14.14 1.17
CA PRO A 344 -3.41 13.03 2.12
C PRO A 344 -4.86 12.72 2.51
N GLY A 345 -5.10 11.48 2.91
CA GLY A 345 -6.39 10.97 3.33
C GLY A 345 -6.77 11.35 4.77
N PRO A 346 -8.06 11.28 5.12
CA PRO A 346 -8.54 11.65 6.45
C PRO A 346 -8.09 10.70 7.58
N LEU A 347 -7.66 9.49 7.21
CA LEU A 347 -7.21 8.44 8.12
C LEU A 347 -5.68 8.27 8.13
N ASP A 348 -4.95 9.11 7.38
CA ASP A 348 -3.49 9.09 7.40
C ASP A 348 -2.96 9.49 8.78
N ALA A 349 -1.92 8.79 9.22
CA ALA A 349 -1.35 8.91 10.55
C ALA A 349 0.01 9.61 10.55
N ALA A 350 0.61 9.75 11.75
CA ALA A 350 1.98 10.22 11.91
C ALA A 350 2.95 9.44 10.99
N GLY A 351 3.87 10.16 10.34
CA GLY A 351 4.76 9.59 9.34
C GLY A 351 4.10 9.27 7.98
N THR A 352 2.88 9.75 7.73
CA THR A 352 2.11 9.53 6.48
C THR A 352 1.36 10.81 6.07
N LEU A 353 1.85 11.98 6.52
CA LEU A 353 1.18 13.28 6.43
C LEU A 353 -0.28 13.29 6.93
N ARG A 354 -0.45 13.15 8.26
CA ARG A 354 -1.79 13.25 8.85
C ARG A 354 -2.41 14.64 8.68
N ALA A 355 -3.72 14.68 8.81
CA ALA A 355 -4.49 15.93 8.81
C ALA A 355 -3.89 16.98 9.78
N GLY A 356 -3.69 18.20 9.26
CA GLY A 356 -3.13 19.33 10.01
C GLY A 356 -1.60 19.48 9.94
N GLU A 357 -0.88 18.55 9.30
CA GLU A 357 0.58 18.69 9.11
C GLU A 357 0.97 19.52 7.87
N HIS A 358 0.02 19.75 6.96
CA HIS A 358 0.22 20.52 5.72
C HIS A 358 -1.01 21.37 5.39
N ALA A 359 -0.92 22.08 4.26
CA ALA A 359 -2.04 22.78 3.63
C ALA A 359 -3.23 21.83 3.37
N THR A 360 -4.38 22.40 2.99
CA THR A 360 -5.60 21.64 2.67
C THR A 360 -5.29 20.48 1.71
N PRO A 361 -5.64 19.23 2.06
CA PRO A 361 -5.36 18.07 1.21
C PRO A 361 -5.86 18.27 -0.22
N ALA A 362 -5.09 17.76 -1.19
CA ALA A 362 -5.49 17.77 -2.57
C ALA A 362 -6.74 16.91 -2.77
N GLN A 363 -7.67 17.36 -3.61
CA GLN A 363 -8.85 16.60 -3.99
C GLN A 363 -8.72 16.17 -5.46
N TYR A 364 -8.76 14.86 -5.69
CA TYR A 364 -8.81 14.25 -7.02
C TYR A 364 -10.25 13.88 -7.34
N ASP A 365 -10.82 14.47 -8.39
CA ASP A 365 -12.14 14.10 -8.86
C ASP A 365 -12.06 12.87 -9.78
N LEU A 366 -12.32 11.68 -9.22
CA LEU A 366 -12.32 10.45 -9.99
C LEU A 366 -13.54 10.35 -10.92
N ALA A 367 -14.59 11.15 -10.71
CA ALA A 367 -15.75 11.18 -11.63
C ALA A 367 -15.38 11.74 -13.01
N GLY A 368 -14.27 12.48 -13.10
CA GLY A 368 -13.71 12.97 -14.36
C GLY A 368 -13.06 11.89 -15.23
N GLN A 369 -12.81 10.68 -14.69
CA GLN A 369 -12.23 9.57 -15.43
C GLN A 369 -13.26 8.91 -16.36
N ASP A 370 -12.86 8.48 -17.55
CA ASP A 370 -13.79 7.88 -18.51
C ASP A 370 -14.42 6.58 -17.98
N TRP A 371 -13.65 5.78 -17.24
CA TRP A 371 -14.14 4.54 -16.62
C TRP A 371 -15.20 4.78 -15.55
N ALA A 372 -15.22 5.95 -14.89
CA ALA A 372 -16.17 6.23 -13.83
C ALA A 372 -17.62 6.31 -14.35
N ARG A 373 -17.80 6.63 -15.64
CA ARG A 373 -19.11 6.67 -16.30
C ARG A 373 -19.69 5.28 -16.56
N LEU A 374 -18.86 4.24 -16.53
CA LEU A 374 -19.26 2.85 -16.77
C LEU A 374 -19.74 2.16 -15.48
N LEU A 375 -19.49 2.76 -14.32
CA LEU A 375 -19.94 2.21 -13.05
C LEU A 375 -21.46 2.39 -12.89
N GLU A 376 -22.13 1.29 -12.58
CA GLU A 376 -23.56 1.28 -12.33
C GLU A 376 -23.90 2.13 -11.10
N ARG A 377 -25.12 2.67 -11.06
CA ARG A 377 -25.66 3.35 -9.89
C ARG A 377 -26.92 2.64 -9.42
N ASN A 378 -27.07 2.52 -8.10
CA ASN A 378 -28.31 2.00 -7.51
C ASN A 378 -29.42 3.07 -7.50
N GLY A 379 -30.60 2.69 -6.98
CA GLY A 379 -31.76 3.60 -6.91
C GLY A 379 -31.55 4.85 -6.06
N ASP A 380 -30.60 4.83 -5.13
CA ASP A 380 -30.25 5.97 -4.27
C ASP A 380 -29.15 6.85 -4.89
N GLY A 381 -28.67 6.50 -6.09
CA GLY A 381 -27.63 7.23 -6.81
C GLY A 381 -26.20 6.89 -6.39
N ALA A 382 -26.00 5.95 -5.44
CA ALA A 382 -24.68 5.48 -5.04
C ALA A 382 -24.03 4.69 -6.18
N ILE A 383 -22.71 4.86 -6.34
CA ILE A 383 -21.90 4.17 -7.34
C ILE A 383 -21.67 2.74 -6.87
N MET A 384 -22.02 1.75 -7.68
CA MET A 384 -21.79 0.33 -7.39
C MET A 384 -20.38 -0.07 -7.82
N VAL A 385 -19.49 -0.25 -6.86
CA VAL A 385 -18.09 -0.66 -7.11
C VAL A 385 -18.05 -2.19 -7.19
N PRO A 386 -17.71 -2.79 -8.35
CA PRO A 386 -17.80 -4.24 -8.56
C PRO A 386 -16.57 -4.98 -8.02
N LEU A 387 -16.32 -4.84 -6.72
CA LEU A 387 -15.15 -5.32 -5.99
C LEU A 387 -15.03 -6.86 -5.94
N PHE A 388 -16.15 -7.56 -5.84
CA PHE A 388 -16.20 -8.99 -5.46
C PHE A 388 -15.45 -9.27 -4.15
N GLY A 389 -15.75 -8.49 -3.12
CA GLY A 389 -15.14 -8.54 -1.80
C GLY A 389 -15.93 -7.72 -0.78
N ASP A 390 -15.58 -7.85 0.49
CA ASP A 390 -16.31 -7.22 1.61
C ASP A 390 -15.43 -6.31 2.48
N LEU A 391 -14.15 -6.17 2.14
CA LEU A 391 -13.15 -5.44 2.93
C LEU A 391 -13.06 -5.91 4.40
N LYS A 392 -13.38 -7.18 4.67
CA LYS A 392 -13.35 -7.79 6.00
C LYS A 392 -12.31 -8.90 6.05
N ARG A 393 -11.74 -9.11 7.25
CA ARG A 393 -10.86 -10.24 7.52
C ARG A 393 -11.65 -11.48 7.96
N HIS A 394 -11.22 -12.64 7.45
CA HIS A 394 -11.81 -13.94 7.74
C HIS A 394 -10.73 -14.96 8.06
N ARG A 395 -11.08 -15.98 8.84
CA ARG A 395 -10.25 -17.17 8.99
C ARG A 395 -10.38 -18.02 7.73
N ILE A 396 -9.28 -18.26 7.01
CA ILE A 396 -9.29 -18.90 5.68
C ILE A 396 -8.76 -20.34 5.68
N SER A 397 -8.42 -20.90 6.84
CA SER A 397 -7.92 -22.26 6.97
C SER A 397 -8.49 -22.97 8.18
N ASP A 398 -8.48 -24.30 8.15
CA ASP A 398 -8.81 -25.17 9.28
C ASP A 398 -8.03 -26.49 9.21
N GLN A 399 -8.34 -27.43 10.10
CA GLN A 399 -7.66 -28.72 10.17
C GLN A 399 -7.81 -29.58 8.90
N LYS A 400 -8.90 -29.42 8.14
CA LYS A 400 -9.15 -30.19 6.91
C LYS A 400 -8.53 -29.49 5.70
N HIS A 401 -8.66 -28.15 5.62
CA HIS A 401 -8.11 -27.34 4.54
C HIS A 401 -7.08 -26.35 5.08
N ALA A 402 -5.83 -26.81 5.18
CA ALA A 402 -4.72 -26.03 5.73
C ALA A 402 -3.86 -25.32 4.66
N LYS A 403 -4.16 -25.51 3.37
CA LYS A 403 -3.31 -25.04 2.26
C LYS A 403 -3.11 -23.52 2.25
N LEU A 404 -4.15 -22.76 2.59
CA LEU A 404 -4.10 -21.30 2.76
C LEU A 404 -3.68 -20.86 4.18
N GLY A 405 -3.29 -21.79 5.06
CA GLY A 405 -2.80 -21.53 6.42
C GLY A 405 -1.28 -21.68 6.54
N ASN A 406 -0.53 -21.23 5.53
CA ASN A 406 0.92 -21.46 5.39
C ASN A 406 1.81 -20.41 6.08
N GLU A 407 1.26 -19.32 6.64
CA GLU A 407 2.03 -18.33 7.39
C GLU A 407 2.31 -18.80 8.82
N LEU A 408 3.55 -18.62 9.31
CA LEU A 408 3.93 -18.94 10.70
C LEU A 408 4.10 -17.68 11.56
N LEU A 409 4.00 -16.49 10.97
CA LEU A 409 4.12 -15.22 11.65
C LEU A 409 2.81 -14.44 11.54
N ALA A 410 2.35 -13.92 12.69
CA ALA A 410 1.27 -12.96 12.72
C ALA A 410 1.76 -11.60 12.17
N GLN A 411 0.84 -10.78 11.67
CA GLN A 411 1.16 -9.46 11.14
C GLN A 411 0.27 -8.41 11.81
N ARG A 412 0.86 -7.42 12.49
CA ARG A 412 0.17 -6.33 13.21
C ARG A 412 -1.02 -6.83 14.04
N PHE A 413 -0.81 -7.89 14.82
CA PHE A 413 -1.82 -8.54 15.66
C PHE A 413 -2.94 -9.28 14.91
N VAL A 414 -2.83 -9.41 13.58
CA VAL A 414 -3.68 -10.29 12.77
C VAL A 414 -3.07 -11.69 12.76
N GLU A 415 -3.89 -12.66 13.17
CA GLU A 415 -3.52 -14.06 13.28
C GLU A 415 -3.05 -14.67 11.94
N ARG A 416 -2.30 -15.76 12.05
CA ARG A 416 -1.61 -16.42 10.93
C ARG A 416 -2.56 -16.90 9.83
N ASP A 417 -3.74 -17.37 10.22
CA ASP A 417 -4.77 -17.91 9.33
C ASP A 417 -5.91 -16.92 9.02
N VAL A 418 -5.74 -15.65 9.39
CA VAL A 418 -6.70 -14.58 9.16
C VAL A 418 -6.21 -13.64 8.06
N PHE A 419 -7.03 -13.44 7.04
CA PHE A 419 -6.73 -12.63 5.86
C PHE A 419 -7.96 -11.86 5.41
N MET A 420 -7.75 -10.80 4.65
CA MET A 420 -8.84 -10.12 3.95
C MET A 420 -9.45 -11.06 2.91
N THR A 421 -10.75 -10.92 2.67
CA THR A 421 -11.34 -11.45 1.44
C THR A 421 -10.59 -10.88 0.24
N ALA A 422 -10.01 -11.73 -0.59
CA ALA A 422 -9.41 -11.28 -1.84
C ALA A 422 -10.50 -10.74 -2.77
N GLU A 423 -10.29 -9.54 -3.29
CA GLU A 423 -11.15 -8.96 -4.31
C GLU A 423 -11.06 -9.78 -5.60
N LEU A 424 -12.15 -10.41 -6.04
CA LEU A 424 -12.11 -11.26 -7.25
C LEU A 424 -12.20 -10.48 -8.55
N TRP A 425 -12.42 -9.17 -8.50
CA TRP A 425 -12.41 -8.35 -9.71
C TRP A 425 -11.04 -8.42 -10.40
N GLY A 426 -11.00 -8.81 -11.66
CA GLY A 426 -9.73 -9.00 -12.35
C GLY A 426 -9.01 -10.32 -12.07
N ILE A 427 -9.57 -11.25 -11.28
CA ILE A 427 -8.94 -12.53 -10.94
C ILE A 427 -8.50 -13.35 -12.18
N ALA A 428 -9.19 -13.21 -13.30
CA ALA A 428 -8.85 -13.90 -14.55
C ALA A 428 -7.50 -13.44 -15.15
N SER A 429 -6.98 -12.30 -14.70
CA SER A 429 -5.76 -11.66 -15.21
C SER A 429 -4.59 -11.73 -14.24
N THR A 430 -4.74 -12.37 -13.08
CA THR A 430 -3.81 -12.27 -11.94
C THR A 430 -3.40 -13.62 -11.37
N ALA A 431 -3.42 -14.67 -12.19
CA ALA A 431 -2.80 -15.94 -11.80
C ALA A 431 -1.30 -15.73 -11.55
N PRO A 432 -0.65 -16.50 -10.64
CA PRO A 432 -1.21 -17.59 -9.84
C PRO A 432 -2.01 -17.13 -8.60
N TYR A 433 -2.68 -18.06 -7.93
CA TYR A 433 -3.70 -17.77 -6.90
C TYR A 433 -3.25 -18.11 -5.48
N GLY A 434 -4.01 -17.58 -4.50
CA GLY A 434 -3.72 -17.65 -3.07
C GLY A 434 -2.74 -16.56 -2.64
N HIS A 435 -2.69 -16.27 -1.34
CA HIS A 435 -1.86 -15.15 -0.84
C HIS A 435 -0.35 -15.35 -1.08
N ARG A 436 0.07 -16.59 -1.29
CA ARG A 436 1.45 -16.96 -1.66
C ARG A 436 1.65 -17.07 -3.18
N GLY A 437 0.57 -17.12 -3.97
CA GLY A 437 0.65 -17.29 -5.43
C GLY A 437 1.17 -18.67 -5.85
N ASP A 438 0.95 -19.73 -5.08
CA ASP A 438 1.46 -21.08 -5.38
C ASP A 438 0.36 -22.05 -5.86
N LEU A 439 -0.83 -21.54 -6.19
CA LEU A 439 -1.94 -22.31 -6.76
C LEU A 439 -2.16 -21.91 -8.22
N THR A 440 -2.20 -22.88 -9.13
CA THR A 440 -2.10 -22.62 -10.58
C THR A 440 -3.46 -22.55 -11.27
N SER A 441 -4.55 -22.91 -10.58
CA SER A 441 -5.89 -22.89 -11.15
C SER A 441 -6.94 -22.36 -10.18
N LEU A 442 -8.03 -21.84 -10.73
CA LEU A 442 -9.19 -21.39 -9.96
C LEU A 442 -9.85 -22.56 -9.21
N ASP A 443 -9.92 -23.75 -9.81
CA ASP A 443 -10.46 -24.94 -9.15
C ASP A 443 -9.63 -25.33 -7.92
N GLU A 444 -8.29 -25.27 -8.05
CA GLU A 444 -7.36 -25.57 -6.96
C GLU A 444 -7.53 -24.60 -5.78
N VAL A 445 -7.60 -23.28 -6.04
CA VAL A 445 -7.78 -22.29 -4.96
C VAL A 445 -9.17 -22.36 -4.34
N ILE A 446 -10.23 -22.65 -5.09
CA ILE A 446 -11.57 -22.82 -4.50
C ILE A 446 -11.56 -24.00 -3.52
N ARG A 447 -10.96 -25.13 -3.87
CA ARG A 447 -10.82 -26.29 -2.97
C ARG A 447 -9.92 -26.04 -1.77
N ALA A 448 -8.99 -25.09 -1.88
CA ALA A 448 -8.07 -24.75 -0.79
C ALA A 448 -8.72 -23.92 0.33
N HIS A 449 -9.95 -23.41 0.13
CA HIS A 449 -10.67 -22.62 1.13
C HIS A 449 -11.00 -23.46 2.37
N GLY A 450 -10.64 -22.93 3.55
CA GLY A 450 -10.99 -23.48 4.85
C GLY A 450 -11.63 -22.44 5.77
N GLY A 451 -11.80 -22.80 7.04
CA GLY A 451 -12.26 -21.86 8.07
C GLY A 451 -13.69 -21.38 7.82
N ALA A 452 -13.87 -20.06 7.68
CA ALA A 452 -15.18 -19.44 7.43
C ALA A 452 -15.81 -19.92 6.11
N ALA A 453 -14.99 -20.25 5.10
CA ALA A 453 -15.45 -20.67 3.78
C ALA A 453 -15.62 -22.19 3.61
N SER A 454 -15.37 -22.98 4.67
CA SER A 454 -15.45 -24.45 4.60
C SER A 454 -16.80 -25.03 4.14
N PRO A 455 -17.97 -24.44 4.48
CA PRO A 455 -19.24 -24.86 3.92
C PRO A 455 -19.29 -24.71 2.39
N SER A 456 -18.92 -23.54 1.87
CA SER A 456 -18.91 -23.25 0.43
C SER A 456 -17.89 -24.10 -0.33
N ALA A 457 -16.71 -24.31 0.23
CA ALA A 457 -15.68 -25.17 -0.37
C ALA A 457 -16.17 -26.61 -0.54
N ARG A 458 -16.82 -27.17 0.49
CA ARG A 458 -17.39 -28.52 0.43
C ARG A 458 -18.53 -28.61 -0.59
N ALA A 459 -19.43 -27.63 -0.58
CA ALA A 459 -20.54 -27.59 -1.52
C ALA A 459 -20.03 -27.49 -2.97
N TYR A 460 -18.95 -26.75 -3.21
CA TYR A 460 -18.25 -26.72 -4.50
C TYR A 460 -17.67 -28.10 -4.88
N GLU A 461 -17.02 -28.82 -3.95
CA GLU A 461 -16.49 -30.16 -4.21
C GLU A 461 -17.57 -31.18 -4.58
N GLU A 462 -18.76 -31.04 -4.02
CA GLU A 462 -19.92 -31.92 -4.23
C GLU A 462 -20.68 -31.64 -5.55
N LEU A 463 -20.45 -30.49 -6.19
CA LEU A 463 -21.06 -30.16 -7.48
C LEU A 463 -20.57 -31.11 -8.59
N PRO A 464 -21.40 -31.41 -9.60
CA PRO A 464 -20.95 -32.04 -10.85
C PRO A 464 -19.88 -31.20 -11.58
N ASP A 465 -19.03 -31.86 -12.36
CA ASP A 465 -17.92 -31.23 -13.08
C ASP A 465 -18.35 -30.04 -13.95
N ASP A 466 -19.48 -30.15 -14.65
CA ASP A 466 -20.01 -29.08 -15.50
C ASP A 466 -20.41 -27.84 -14.69
N ALA A 467 -20.99 -28.02 -13.51
CA ALA A 467 -21.39 -26.91 -12.62
C ALA A 467 -20.16 -26.22 -12.02
N ARG A 468 -19.13 -26.97 -11.62
CA ARG A 468 -17.84 -26.39 -11.20
C ARG A 468 -17.20 -25.62 -12.34
N SER A 469 -17.17 -26.21 -13.55
CA SER A 469 -16.65 -25.57 -14.76
C SER A 469 -17.38 -24.27 -15.08
N ALA A 470 -18.70 -24.21 -14.89
CA ALA A 470 -19.49 -22.99 -15.07
C ALA A 470 -19.04 -21.86 -14.11
N ILE A 471 -18.80 -22.16 -12.84
CA ILE A 471 -18.24 -21.19 -11.87
C ILE A 471 -16.87 -20.69 -12.36
N ILE A 472 -16.00 -21.58 -12.84
CA ILE A 472 -14.71 -21.18 -13.41
C ILE A 472 -14.90 -20.28 -14.65
N ALA A 473 -15.87 -20.58 -15.51
CA ALA A 473 -16.19 -19.77 -16.68
C ALA A 473 -16.66 -18.36 -16.29
N PHE A 474 -17.43 -18.23 -15.22
CA PHE A 474 -17.82 -16.95 -14.63
C PHE A 474 -16.62 -16.17 -14.09
N LEU A 475 -15.78 -16.77 -13.24
CA LEU A 475 -14.60 -16.10 -12.69
C LEU A 475 -13.64 -15.64 -13.78
N LYS A 476 -13.52 -16.39 -14.88
CA LYS A 476 -12.74 -16.00 -16.06
C LYS A 476 -13.29 -14.79 -16.83
N THR A 477 -14.48 -14.31 -16.51
CA THR A 477 -15.01 -13.04 -17.05
C THR A 477 -14.52 -11.83 -16.27
N LEU A 478 -14.01 -12.00 -15.06
CA LEU A 478 -13.54 -10.89 -14.22
C LEU A 478 -12.10 -10.54 -14.61
N VAL A 479 -11.92 -9.55 -15.49
CA VAL A 479 -10.63 -9.24 -16.14
C VAL A 479 -10.14 -7.84 -15.82
N ILE A 480 -8.82 -7.69 -15.76
CA ILE A 480 -8.17 -6.40 -15.96
C ILE A 480 -8.16 -6.14 -17.46
N ALA A 481 -8.77 -5.05 -17.92
CA ALA A 481 -8.75 -4.70 -19.33
C ALA A 481 -7.29 -4.38 -19.76
N PRO A 482 -6.84 -4.88 -20.93
CA PRO A 482 -5.48 -4.69 -21.41
C PRO A 482 -5.13 -3.24 -21.73
#